data_AF-A0A447U1A8-F1
#
_entry.id   AF-A0A447U1A8-F1
#
_cell.length_a   1.000
_cell.length_b   1.000
_cell.length_c   1.000
_cell.angle_alpha   90.00
_cell.angle_beta   90.00
_cell.angle_gamma   90.00
#
_symmetry.space_group_name_H-M   'P 1'
#
loop_
_entity.id
_entity.type
_entity.pdbx_description
1 polymer ?
#
loop_
_entity_poly.entity_id
_entity_poly.type
_entity_poly.pdbx_seq_one_letter_code
_entity_poly.pdbx_strand_id
1 'polypeptide(L)' 'MSKIRVLSVDDSALMRQIMTEIINSHSDMEMGGDCAGPVGRQGSHQKI' A
#
# COMPACT_ATOMS: atom_id res chain seq x y z
N MET A 1 4.21 -3.06 22.06
CA MET A 1 4.84 -3.67 20.87
C MET A 1 4.64 -2.74 19.69
N SER A 2 5.70 -2.45 18.94
CA SER A 2 5.60 -1.65 17.71
C SER A 2 5.14 -2.55 16.57
N LYS A 3 4.09 -2.17 15.85
CA LYS A 3 3.61 -2.92 14.68
C LYS A 3 4.58 -2.77 13.50
N ILE A 4 4.68 -3.81 12.68
CA ILE A 4 5.43 -3.78 11.43
C ILE A 4 4.62 -2.96 10.41
N ARG A 5 5.24 -1.92 9.86
CA ARG A 5 4.64 -1.04 8.86
C ARG A 5 5.01 -1.51 7.48
N VAL A 6 3.99 -1.76 6.65
CA VAL A 6 4.18 -2.24 5.28
C VAL A 6 3.70 -1.19 4.28
N LEU A 7 4.43 -1.05 3.16
CA LEU A 7 4.07 -0.22 2.02
C LEU A 7 3.87 -1.13 0.81
N SER A 8 2.69 -1.09 0.20
CA SER A 8 2.43 -1.80 -1.05
C SER A 8 2.70 -0.91 -2.26
N VAL A 9 3.46 -1.45 -3.21
CA VAL A 9 3.77 -0.84 -4.51
C VAL A 9 3.25 -1.77 -5.59
N ASP A 10 2.08 -1.46 -6.12
CA ASP A 10 1.40 -2.23 -7.16
C ASP A 10 0.57 -1.28 -8.04
N ASP A 11 0.54 -1.52 -9.35
CA ASP A 11 -0.19 -0.70 -10.32
C ASP A 11 -1.70 -0.97 -10.29
N SER A 12 -2.12 -2.12 -9.76
CA SER A 12 -3.50 -2.51 -9.61
C SER A 12 -4.10 -1.98 -8.31
N ALA A 13 -5.15 -1.17 -8.43
CA ALA A 13 -5.95 -0.72 -7.29
C ALA A 13 -6.58 -1.89 -6.53
N LEU A 14 -6.97 -2.96 -7.25
CA LEU A 14 -7.54 -4.16 -6.64
C LEU A 14 -6.52 -4.89 -5.77
N MET A 15 -5.28 -5.06 -6.26
CA MET A 15 -4.24 -5.74 -5.49
C MET A 15 -3.88 -4.96 -4.23
N ARG A 16 -3.84 -3.63 -4.30
CA ARG A 16 -3.62 -2.78 -3.13
C ARG A 16 -4.72 -2.92 -2.08
N GLN A 17 -5.99 -3.00 -2.49
CA GLN A 17 -7.10 -3.26 -1.57
C GLN A 17 -6.98 -4.64 -0.91
N ILE A 18 -6.71 -5.68 -1.70
CA ILE A 18 -6.54 -7.05 -1.19
C ILE A 18 -5.34 -7.11 -0.22
N MET A 19 -4.20 -6.52 -0.56
CA MET A 19 -3.03 -6.50 0.32
C MET A 19 -3.29 -5.71 1.60
N THR A 20 -4.07 -4.64 1.54
CA THR A 20 -4.50 -3.88 2.72
C THR A 20 -5.33 -4.72 3.67
N GLU A 21 -6.29 -5.51 3.17
CA GLU A 21 -7.09 -6.42 4.00
C GLU A 21 -6.24 -7.53 4.62
N ILE A 22 -5.36 -8.15 3.83
CA ILE A 22 -4.46 -9.21 4.31
C ILE A 22 -3.56 -8.68 5.44
N ILE A 23 -2.92 -7.52 5.23
CA ILE A 23 -1.97 -6.99 6.21
C ILE A 23 -2.67 -6.53 7.49
N ASN A 24 -3.83 -5.87 7.38
CA ASN A 24 -4.58 -5.44 8.55
C ASN A 24 -5.27 -6.60 9.30
N SER A 25 -5.38 -7.78 8.69
CA SER A 25 -5.86 -8.98 9.39
C SER A 25 -4.86 -9.56 10.40
N HIS A 26 -3.58 -9.17 10.32
CA HIS A 26 -2.53 -9.62 11.24
C HIS A 26 -2.35 -8.64 12.41
N SER A 27 -2.32 -9.15 13.64
CA SER A 27 -2.28 -8.34 14.86
C SER A 27 -0.98 -7.54 15.07
N ASP A 28 0.09 -7.99 14.43
CA ASP A 28 1.46 -7.45 14.50
C ASP A 28 1.81 -6.53 13.33
N MET A 29 0.93 -6.39 12.33
CA MET A 29 1.18 -5.61 11.13
C MET A 29 0.13 -4.49 10.93
N GLU A 30 0.53 -3.46 10.20
CA GLU A 30 -0.38 -2.42 9.70
C GLU A 30 0.05 -1.94 8.31
N MET A 31 -0.92 -1.68 7.44
CA MET A 31 -0.63 -1.03 6.16
C MET A 31 -0.32 0.45 6.41
N GLY A 32 0.93 0.85 6.18
CA GLY A 32 1.43 2.20 6.43
C GLY A 32 1.13 3.19 5.30
N GLY A 33 0.76 2.69 4.13
CA GLY A 33 0.33 3.47 2.98
C GLY A 33 0.39 2.67 1.69
N ASP A 34 -0.30 3.16 0.68
CA ASP A 34 -0.21 2.68 -0.69
C ASP A 34 0.55 3.70 -1.55
N CYS A 35 1.48 3.22 -2.38
CA CYS A 35 2.32 4.10 -3.18
C CYS A 35 1.55 4.89 -4.24
N ALA A 36 0.35 4.44 -4.60
CA ALA A 36 -0.64 5.27 -5.27
C ALA A 36 -1.44 6.01 -4.19
N GLY A 37 -0.90 7.17 -3.80
CA GLY A 37 -1.40 8.00 -2.72
C GLY A 37 -2.86 8.47 -2.90
N PRO A 38 -3.34 9.37 -2.03
CA PRO A 38 -4.74 9.81 -2.02
C PRO A 38 -5.09 10.55 -3.32
N VAL A 39 -5.71 9.89 -4.31
CA VAL A 39 -6.31 10.42 -5.57
C VAL A 39 -5.47 11.44 -6.39
N GLY A 40 -4.26 11.80 -5.99
CA GLY A 40 -3.56 13.00 -6.50
C GLY A 40 -2.05 12.88 -6.57
N ARG A 41 -1.48 11.68 -6.36
CA ARG A 41 -0.09 11.41 -6.69
C ARG A 41 -0.02 10.23 -7.65
N GLN A 42 -0.53 10.46 -8.86
CA GLN A 42 0.00 9.75 -10.02
C GLN A 42 1.48 10.18 -10.10
N GLY A 43 2.36 9.34 -9.53
CA GLY A 43 3.75 9.35 -9.90
C GLY A 43 3.76 9.18 -11.41
N SER A 44 4.17 10.24 -12.09
CA SER A 44 4.48 10.25 -13.50
C SER A 44 5.10 8.91 -13.90
N HIS A 45 4.52 8.27 -14.92
CA HIS A 45 5.31 7.56 -15.91
C HIS A 45 6.44 8.49 -16.37
N GLN A 46 7.54 8.58 -15.63
CA GLN A 46 8.78 9.14 -16.12
C GLN A 46 9.66 7.97 -16.49
N LYS A 47 9.32 7.45 -17.67
CA LYS A 47 10.22 7.07 -18.75
C LYS A 47 11.69 7.09 -18.33
N ILE A 48 12.29 5.92 -18.24
CA ILE A 48 13.70 5.69 -18.52
C ILE A 48 13.73 4.69 -19.67
#